data_AF-A0A497P3C3-F1
#
_entry.id   AF-A0A497P3C3-F1
#
_cell.length_a   1.000
_cell.length_b   1.000
_cell.length_c   1.000
_cell.angle_alpha   90.00
_cell.angle_beta   90.00
_cell.angle_gamma   90.00
#
_symmetry.space_group_name_H-M   'P 1'
#
loop_
_entity.id
_entity.type
_entity.pdbx_description
1 polymer ?
#
loop_
_entity_poly.entity_id
_entity_poly.type
_entity_poly.pdbx_seq_one_letter_code
_entity_poly.pdbx_strand_id
1 'polypeptide(L)' 'MSVKVREWLKRMGLLHLTNHDDRVAIDKEIESRTGIYCDDAVDKRLISKGEFEKIVHSILDRKKKRKETAPLVA' A
#
# COMPACT_ATOMS: atom_id res chain seq x y z
N MET A 1 5.79 -4.64 -8.71
CA MET A 1 6.03 -4.57 -7.25
C MET A 1 7.39 -3.93 -7.06
N SER A 2 7.37 -2.64 -6.72
CA SER A 2 8.55 -1.90 -6.27
C SER A 2 9.29 -2.62 -5.14
N VAL A 3 10.62 -2.68 -5.26
CA VAL A 3 11.49 -3.19 -4.18
C VAL A 3 11.40 -2.27 -2.96
N LYS A 4 11.29 -0.96 -3.18
CA LYS A 4 11.18 0.07 -2.13
C LYS A 4 9.91 -0.09 -1.30
N VAL A 5 8.77 -0.39 -1.93
CA VAL A 5 7.51 -0.70 -1.21
C VAL A 5 7.72 -1.84 -0.23
N ARG A 6 8.37 -2.92 -0.68
CA ARG A 6 8.67 -4.08 0.18
C ARG A 6 9.57 -3.71 1.35
N GLU A 7 10.60 -2.90 1.11
CA GLU A 7 11.51 -2.44 2.16
C GLU A 7 10.81 -1.54 3.18
N TRP A 8 9.98 -0.60 2.73
CA TRP A 8 9.24 0.29 3.62
C TRP A 8 8.23 -0.47 4.46
N LEU A 9 7.49 -1.39 3.87
CA LEU A 9 6.61 -2.30 4.61
C LEU A 9 7.39 -3.13 5.64
N LYS A 10 8.59 -3.59 5.30
CA LYS A 10 9.45 -4.31 6.25
C LYS A 10 9.91 -3.40 7.39
N ARG A 11 10.34 -2.17 7.09
CA ARG A 11 10.81 -1.18 8.08
C ARG A 11 9.73 -0.73 9.05
N MET A 12 8.47 -0.70 8.61
CA MET A 12 7.33 -0.38 9.46
C MET A 12 6.73 -1.61 10.15
N GLY A 13 7.27 -2.79 9.89
CA GLY A 13 6.72 -4.04 10.41
C GLY A 13 5.36 -4.40 9.81
N LEU A 14 4.89 -3.76 8.73
CA LEU A 14 3.59 -4.04 8.11
C LEU A 14 3.64 -5.13 7.04
N LEU A 15 4.83 -5.58 6.64
CA LEU A 15 5.00 -6.57 5.56
C LEU A 15 4.19 -7.86 5.81
N HIS A 16 4.12 -8.31 7.06
CA HIS A 16 3.38 -9.52 7.44
C HIS A 16 1.85 -9.37 7.37
N LEU A 17 1.35 -8.13 7.37
CA LEU A 17 -0.07 -7.81 7.23
C LEU A 17 -0.51 -7.65 5.77
N THR A 18 0.44 -7.67 4.84
CA THR A 18 0.20 -7.47 3.40
C THR A 18 0.44 -8.74 2.60
N ASN A 19 -0.49 -9.09 1.71
CA ASN A 19 -0.29 -10.11 0.68
C ASN A 19 0.29 -9.48 -0.61
N HIS A 20 0.48 -10.28 -1.67
CA HIS A 20 0.99 -9.78 -2.94
C HIS A 20 0.09 -8.70 -3.55
N ASP A 21 -1.23 -8.93 -3.56
CA ASP A 21 -2.21 -8.00 -4.13
C ASP A 21 -2.26 -6.67 -3.37
N ASP A 22 -2.12 -6.70 -2.05
CA ASP A 22 -2.05 -5.50 -1.21
C ASP A 22 -0.82 -4.66 -1.60
N ARG A 23 0.33 -5.33 -1.83
CA ARG A 23 1.56 -4.65 -2.25
C ARG A 23 1.43 -4.06 -3.65
N VAL A 24 0.74 -4.74 -4.56
CA VAL A 24 0.43 -4.23 -5.91
C VAL A 24 -0.54 -3.04 -5.83
N ALA A 25 -1.54 -3.10 -4.95
CA ALA A 25 -2.47 -1.99 -4.73
C ALA A 25 -1.75 -0.76 -4.13
N ILE A 26 -0.80 -0.97 -3.21
CA ILE A 26 0.04 0.10 -2.64
C ILE A 26 0.88 0.75 -3.73
N ASP A 27 1.54 -0.05 -4.58
CA ASP A 27 2.31 0.41 -5.74
C ASP A 27 1.45 1.35 -6.61
N LYS A 28 0.27 0.87 -7.03
CA LYS A 28 -0.65 1.61 -7.90
C LYS A 28 -1.21 2.89 -7.26
N GLU A 29 -1.55 2.85 -5.97
CA GLU A 29 -2.06 4.04 -5.28
C GLU A 29 -0.96 5.11 -5.13
N ILE A 30 0.29 4.71 -4.91
CA ILE A 30 1.43 5.62 -4.91
C ILE A 30 1.61 6.24 -6.29
N GLU A 31 1.66 5.41 -7.34
CA GLU A 31 1.80 5.87 -8.72
C GLU A 31 0.67 6.80 -9.15
N SER A 32 -0.57 6.49 -8.76
CA SER A 32 -1.73 7.32 -9.05
C SER A 32 -1.69 8.68 -8.35
N ARG A 33 -1.05 8.80 -7.19
CA ARG A 33 -0.95 10.05 -6.43
C ARG A 33 0.21 10.93 -6.89
N THR A 34 1.33 10.33 -7.24
CA THR A 34 2.55 11.05 -7.61
C THR A 34 2.68 11.26 -9.12
N GLY A 35 1.95 10.47 -9.92
CA GLY A 35 2.06 10.47 -11.37
C GLY A 35 3.34 9.83 -11.90
N ILE A 36 4.14 9.19 -11.05
CA ILE A 36 5.40 8.52 -11.42
C ILE A 36 5.53 7.16 -10.72
N TYR A 37 6.44 6.32 -11.22
CA TYR A 37 6.72 5.01 -10.64
C TYR A 37 7.09 5.10 -9.14
N CYS A 38 6.63 4.14 -8.35
CA CYS A 38 6.82 4.18 -6.89
C CYS A 38 8.29 4.21 -6.48
N ASP A 39 9.18 3.51 -7.20
CA ASP A 39 10.62 3.56 -6.93
C ASP A 39 11.18 4.99 -7.09
N ASP A 40 10.77 5.70 -8.14
CA ASP A 40 11.14 7.10 -8.38
C ASP A 40 10.54 8.05 -7.34
N ALA A 41 9.30 7.80 -6.91
CA ALA A 41 8.63 8.60 -5.88
C ALA A 41 9.36 8.53 -4.54
N VAL A 42 9.86 7.34 -4.18
CA VAL A 42 10.67 7.14 -2.97
C VAL A 42 12.04 7.80 -3.11
N ASP A 43 12.71 7.63 -4.24
CA ASP A 43 14.05 8.18 -4.45
C ASP A 43 14.05 9.71 -4.56
N LYS A 44 13.01 10.29 -5.17
CA LYS A 44 12.78 11.75 -5.23
C LYS A 44 12.19 12.33 -3.95
N ARG A 45 11.95 11.52 -2.92
CA ARG A 45 11.32 11.91 -1.64
C ARG A 45 9.96 12.61 -1.81
N LEU A 46 9.21 12.22 -2.84
CA LEU A 46 7.86 12.75 -3.10
C LEU A 46 6.81 12.19 -2.13
N ILE A 47 7.16 11.12 -1.41
CA ILE A 47 6.35 10.53 -0.37
C ILE A 47 7.16 10.47 0.92
N SER A 48 6.56 10.99 1.99
CA SER A 48 7.11 10.82 3.34
C SER A 48 6.69 9.48 3.95
N LYS A 49 7.39 9.05 5.01
CA LYS A 49 7.02 7.83 5.77
C LYS A 49 5.55 7.86 6.22
N GLY A 50 5.09 9.00 6.73
CA GLY A 50 3.71 9.13 7.22
C GLY A 50 2.66 9.09 6.11
N GLU A 51 2.98 9.58 4.91
CA GLU A 51 2.07 9.46 3.77
C GLU A 51 1.98 8.03 3.26
N PHE A 52 3.11 7.33 3.20
CA PHE A 52 3.13 5.93 2.83
C PHE A 52 2.34 5.08 3.85
N GLU A 53 2.54 5.32 5.14
CA GLU A 53 1.78 4.63 6.20
C GLU A 53 0.27 4.85 6.04
N LYS A 54 -0.18 6.10 5.78
CA LYS A 54 -1.58 6.40 5.49
C LYS A 54 -2.11 5.65 4.28
N ILE A 55 -1.32 5.53 3.21
CA ILE A 55 -1.69 4.78 2.00
C ILE A 55 -1.88 3.29 2.34
N VAL A 56 -0.92 2.70 3.05
CA VAL A 56 -0.97 1.30 3.46
C VAL A 56 -2.20 1.03 4.33
N HIS A 57 -2.43 1.85 5.36
CA HIS A 57 -3.61 1.71 6.23
C HIS A 57 -4.92 1.88 5.47
N SER A 58 -5.02 2.85 4.55
CA SER A 58 -6.20 3.03 3.71
C SER A 58 -6.53 1.78 2.89
N ILE A 59 -5.52 1.11 2.32
CA ILE A 59 -5.70 -0.11 1.54
C ILE A 59 -6.12 -1.29 2.43
N LEU A 60 -5.46 -1.47 3.58
CA LEU A 60 -5.81 -2.51 4.54
C LEU A 60 -7.23 -2.32 5.10
N ASP A 61 -7.63 -1.09 5.38
CA ASP A 61 -8.97 -0.76 5.86
C ASP A 61 -10.04 -0.98 4.78
N ARG A 62 -9.76 -0.60 3.52
CA ARG A 62 -10.65 -0.89 2.38
C ARG A 62 -10.86 -2.40 2.22
N LYS A 63 -9.82 -3.20 2.44
CA LYS A 63 -9.89 -4.66 2.40
C LYS A 63 -10.72 -5.22 3.56
N LYS A 64 -10.52 -4.72 4.78
CA LYS A 64 -11.32 -5.12 5.95
C LYS A 64 -12.81 -4.84 5.73
N LYS A 65 -13.13 -3.63 5.28
CA LYS A 65 -14.53 -3.24 4.95
C LYS A 65 -15.14 -4.12 3.86
N ARG A 66 -14.41 -4.43 2.79
CA ARG A 66 -14.90 -5.35 1.73
C ARG A 66 -15.15 -6.76 2.26
N LYS A 67 -14.36 -7.21 3.24
CA LYS A 67 -14.56 -8.52 3.88
C LYS A 67 -15.80 -8.54 4.78
N GLU A 68 -16.10 -7.43 5.45
CA GLU A 68 -17.30 -7.25 6.29
C GLU A 68 -18.58 -7.02 5.48
N THR A 69 -18.47 -6.50 4.25
CA THR A 69 -19.63 -6.21 3.36
C THR A 69 -19.87 -7.24 2.27
N ALA A 70 -19.04 -8.29 2.15
CA ALA A 70 -19.40 -9.45 1.35
C ALA A 70 -20.62 -10.11 2.02
N PRO A 71 -21.83 -10.07 1.42
CA PRO A 71 -22.97 -10.71 2.03
C PRO A 71 -22.65 -12.19 2.14
N LEU A 72 -22.90 -12.75 3.33
CA LEU A 72 -23.14 -14.17 3.48
C LEU A 72 -24.39 -14.46 2.63
N VAL A 73 -24.21 -14.75 1.34
CA VAL A 73 -25.28 -15.27 0.51
C VAL A 73 -25.47 -16.70 0.99
N ALA A 74 -26.45 -16.87 1.88
CA ALA A 74 -27.01 -18.16 2.28
C ALA A 74 -28.00 -18.65 1.23
#